data_AF-A0A536JHR2-F1
#
_entry.id   AF-A0A536JHR2-F1
#
_cell.length_a   1.000
_cell.length_b   1.000
_cell.length_c   1.000
_cell.angle_alpha   90.00
_cell.angle_beta   90.00
_cell.angle_gamma   90.00
#
_symmetry.space_group_name_H-M   'P 1'
#
loop_
_entity.id
_entity.type
_entity.pdbx_description
1 polymer ?
#
loop_
_entity_poly.entity_id
_entity_poly.type
_entity_poly.pdbx_seq_one_letter_code
_entity_poly.pdbx_strand_id
1 'polypeptide(L)'
;MIASYRHTAYPSAWLAGACGLLYSVSFVLIARASPGLGAGLSGLFLLTGGVFGASALLGLYIRLEPAGGGYALWALVFGLAGALAATLHGGYDLANAIHPPDQASSLPSAIDPRGLGTFGIAGIAMLAFAYLMGRDASFPRNLSYLGYLSGALLIVIYLARLIILSATSPLVLLPAAIEGFIVNPAWYVWLGFALRRPA
;
A
#
# COMPACT_ATOMS: atom_id res chain seq x y z
N MET A 1 -23.41 -6.71 12.92
CA MET A 1 -22.60 -6.33 11.73
C MET A 1 -21.10 -6.31 12.01
N ILE A 2 -20.65 -5.67 13.09
CA ILE A 2 -19.22 -5.52 13.46
C ILE A 2 -18.46 -6.85 13.59
N ALA A 3 -19.08 -7.88 14.19
CA ALA A 3 -18.43 -9.18 14.36
C ALA A 3 -18.12 -9.90 13.02
N SER A 4 -19.03 -9.80 12.03
CA SER A 4 -18.86 -10.48 10.73
C SER A 4 -17.71 -9.86 9.93
N TYR A 5 -17.60 -8.52 9.90
CA TYR A 5 -16.54 -7.83 9.16
C TYR A 5 -15.15 -8.00 9.79
N ARG A 6 -15.08 -8.24 11.10
CA ARG A 6 -13.80 -8.55 11.76
C ARG A 6 -13.12 -9.77 11.13
N HIS A 7 -13.90 -10.79 10.74
CA HIS A 7 -13.37 -12.02 10.16
C HIS A 7 -12.79 -11.85 8.75
N THR A 8 -13.10 -10.76 8.06
CA THR A 8 -12.51 -10.44 6.75
C THR A 8 -11.37 -9.42 6.85
N ALA A 9 -11.40 -8.50 7.82
CA ALA A 9 -10.42 -7.43 7.94
C ALA A 9 -9.00 -7.89 8.35
N TYR A 10 -8.85 -8.68 9.42
CA TYR A 10 -7.51 -9.12 9.85
C TYR A 10 -6.79 -10.06 8.86
N PRO A 11 -7.45 -11.05 8.21
CA PRO A 11 -6.74 -11.86 7.23
C PRO A 11 -6.40 -11.03 6.00
N SER A 12 -7.24 -10.06 5.61
CA SER A 12 -6.93 -9.13 4.53
C SER A 12 -5.70 -8.27 4.86
N ALA A 13 -5.53 -7.84 6.11
CA ALA A 13 -4.32 -7.14 6.51
C ALA A 13 -3.08 -8.01 6.33
N TRP A 14 -3.11 -9.27 6.77
CA TRP A 14 -1.99 -10.20 6.58
C TRP A 14 -1.69 -10.47 5.10
N LEU A 15 -2.73 -10.67 4.28
CA LEU A 15 -2.59 -10.87 2.85
C LEU A 15 -2.04 -9.63 2.16
N ALA A 16 -2.46 -8.42 2.55
CA ALA A 16 -1.90 -7.18 2.05
C ALA A 16 -0.40 -7.06 2.37
N GLY A 17 0.02 -7.38 3.61
CA GLY A 17 1.43 -7.40 3.99
C GLY A 17 2.25 -8.43 3.22
N ALA A 18 1.69 -9.61 2.97
CA ALA A 18 2.33 -10.65 2.14
C ALA A 18 2.46 -10.19 0.68
N CYS A 19 1.40 -9.60 0.10
CA CYS A 19 1.45 -9.02 -1.24
C CYS A 19 2.47 -7.89 -1.34
N GLY A 20 2.57 -7.00 -0.34
CA GLY A 20 3.58 -5.93 -0.30
C GLY A 20 5.01 -6.48 -0.34
N LEU A 21 5.30 -7.50 0.47
CA LEU A 21 6.61 -8.16 0.46
C LEU A 21 6.90 -8.84 -0.89
N LEU A 22 5.93 -9.59 -1.41
CA LEU A 22 6.06 -10.31 -2.68
C LEU A 22 6.18 -9.36 -3.89
N TYR A 23 5.52 -8.21 -3.83
CA TYR A 23 5.71 -7.11 -4.77
C TYR A 23 7.17 -6.65 -4.78
N SER A 24 7.76 -6.37 -3.61
CA SER A 24 9.15 -5.91 -3.52
C SER A 24 10.16 -6.97 -3.94
N VAL A 25 9.95 -8.23 -3.58
CA VAL A 25 10.77 -9.36 -4.08
C VAL A 25 10.72 -9.41 -5.61
N SER A 26 9.52 -9.27 -6.19
CA SER A 26 9.33 -9.33 -7.64
C SER A 26 10.00 -8.17 -8.36
N PHE A 27 9.77 -6.95 -7.87
CA PHE A 27 10.27 -5.72 -8.48
C PHE A 27 11.77 -5.51 -8.30
N VAL A 28 12.32 -5.84 -7.13
CA VAL A 28 13.73 -5.53 -6.80
C VAL A 28 14.67 -6.68 -7.14
N LEU A 29 14.24 -7.93 -6.92
CA LEU A 29 15.09 -9.11 -7.06
C LEU A 29 14.80 -9.87 -8.35
N ILE A 30 13.55 -10.31 -8.57
CA ILE A 30 13.19 -11.14 -9.72
C ILE A 30 13.38 -10.37 -11.02
N ALA A 31 12.98 -9.09 -11.08
CA ALA A 31 13.12 -8.27 -12.28
C ALA A 31 14.58 -8.10 -12.76
N ARG A 32 15.58 -8.28 -11.89
CA ARG A 32 17.00 -8.26 -12.29
C ARG A 32 17.41 -9.51 -13.05
N ALA A 33 16.85 -10.67 -12.70
CA ALA A 33 17.16 -11.95 -13.31
C ALA A 33 16.23 -12.27 -14.50
N SER A 34 14.96 -11.88 -14.39
CA SER A 34 13.93 -12.08 -15.41
C SER A 34 12.99 -10.87 -15.44
N PRO A 35 13.26 -9.87 -16.30
CA PRO A 35 12.49 -8.63 -16.33
C PRO A 35 10.99 -8.83 -16.56
N GLY A 36 10.61 -9.71 -17.50
CA GLY A 36 9.20 -9.98 -17.81
C GLY A 36 8.45 -10.65 -16.65
N LEU A 37 9.05 -11.67 -16.04
CA LEU A 37 8.45 -12.34 -14.88
C LEU A 37 8.36 -11.39 -13.68
N GLY A 38 9.42 -10.62 -13.42
CA GLY A 38 9.44 -9.63 -12.35
C GLY A 38 8.33 -8.59 -12.51
N ALA A 39 8.17 -8.03 -13.71
CA ALA A 39 7.12 -7.06 -14.02
C ALA A 39 5.72 -7.66 -13.86
N GLY A 40 5.48 -8.86 -14.38
CA GLY A 40 4.20 -9.56 -14.26
C GLY A 40 3.84 -9.85 -12.80
N LEU A 41 4.77 -10.43 -12.03
CA LEU A 41 4.53 -10.74 -10.62
C LEU A 41 4.35 -9.47 -9.76
N SER A 42 5.14 -8.41 -10.01
CA SER A 42 4.93 -7.15 -9.29
C SER A 42 3.56 -6.55 -9.63
N GLY A 43 3.13 -6.57 -10.89
CA GLY A 43 1.80 -6.10 -11.27
C GLY A 43 0.69 -6.88 -10.56
N LEU A 44 0.79 -8.21 -10.55
CA LEU A 44 -0.15 -9.09 -9.86
C LEU A 44 -0.25 -8.79 -8.35
N PHE A 45 0.89 -8.75 -7.66
CA PHE A 45 0.89 -8.55 -6.20
C PHE A 45 0.48 -7.13 -5.81
N LEU A 46 0.78 -6.12 -6.62
CA LEU A 46 0.28 -4.76 -6.40
C LEU A 46 -1.25 -4.72 -6.56
N LEU A 47 -1.78 -5.39 -7.60
CA LEU A 47 -3.21 -5.49 -7.84
C LEU A 47 -3.93 -6.12 -6.66
N THR A 48 -3.55 -7.34 -6.29
CA THR A 48 -4.21 -8.09 -5.21
C THR A 48 -3.97 -7.44 -3.85
N GLY A 49 -2.78 -6.88 -3.64
CA GLY A 49 -2.43 -6.13 -2.45
C GLY A 49 -3.32 -4.91 -2.24
N GLY A 50 -3.65 -4.16 -3.30
CA GLY A 50 -4.62 -3.07 -3.25
C GLY A 50 -6.01 -3.53 -2.77
N VAL A 51 -6.52 -4.63 -3.31
CA VAL A 51 -7.82 -5.20 -2.91
C VAL A 51 -7.84 -5.62 -1.44
N PHE A 52 -6.84 -6.37 -0.98
CA PHE A 52 -6.75 -6.78 0.42
C PHE A 52 -6.50 -5.58 1.36
N GLY A 53 -5.67 -4.63 0.93
CA GLY A 53 -5.40 -3.39 1.64
C GLY A 53 -6.69 -2.59 1.88
N ALA A 54 -7.55 -2.45 0.86
CA ALA A 54 -8.83 -1.76 0.99
C ALA A 54 -9.72 -2.38 2.07
N SER A 55 -9.84 -3.72 2.10
CA SER A 55 -10.63 -4.42 3.13
C SER A 55 -10.02 -4.27 4.53
N ALA A 56 -8.69 -4.28 4.65
CA ALA A 56 -8.01 -4.06 5.93
C ALA A 56 -8.25 -2.64 6.46
N LEU A 57 -8.15 -1.62 5.59
CA LEU A 57 -8.38 -0.22 5.94
C LEU A 57 -9.84 0.05 6.33
N LEU A 58 -10.80 -0.62 5.69
CA LEU A 58 -12.20 -0.54 6.12
C LEU A 58 -12.40 -1.11 7.53
N GLY A 59 -11.69 -2.19 7.88
CA GLY A 59 -11.71 -2.74 9.23
C GLY A 59 -11.08 -1.81 10.26
N LEU A 60 -9.99 -1.13 9.89
CA LEU A 60 -9.35 -0.11 10.71
C LEU A 60 -10.26 1.13 10.90
N TYR A 61 -10.96 1.56 9.86
CA TYR A 61 -11.97 2.60 9.96
C TYR A 61 -13.06 2.25 10.97
N ILE A 62 -13.67 1.07 10.87
CA ILE A 62 -14.74 0.63 11.78
C ILE A 62 -14.28 0.67 13.25
N ARG A 63 -12.99 0.36 13.50
CA ARG A 63 -12.38 0.43 14.83
C ARG A 63 -12.25 1.87 15.35
N LEU A 64 -11.85 2.79 14.48
CA LEU A 64 -11.50 4.16 14.86
C LEU A 64 -12.66 5.15 14.72
N GLU A 65 -13.70 4.81 13.96
CA GLU A 65 -14.86 5.66 13.69
C GLU A 65 -15.54 6.19 14.97
N PRO A 66 -15.78 5.37 16.02
CA PRO A 66 -16.44 5.87 17.23
C PRO A 66 -15.71 7.02 17.93
N ALA A 67 -14.38 7.07 17.83
CA ALA A 67 -13.55 8.10 18.44
C ALA A 67 -13.10 9.20 17.44
N GLY A 68 -12.94 8.84 16.17
CA GLY A 68 -12.40 9.71 15.12
C GLY A 68 -13.46 10.40 14.25
N GLY A 69 -14.72 9.95 14.29
CA GLY A 69 -15.84 10.49 13.53
C GLY A 69 -15.51 10.75 12.05
N GLY A 70 -15.85 11.95 11.56
CA GLY A 70 -15.62 12.34 10.17
C GLY A 70 -14.15 12.29 9.72
N TYR A 71 -13.18 12.42 10.63
CA TYR A 71 -11.77 12.32 10.27
C TYR A 71 -11.35 10.86 9.97
N ALA A 72 -11.96 9.88 10.65
CA ALA A 72 -11.78 8.47 10.32
C ALA A 72 -12.35 8.16 8.93
N LEU A 73 -13.50 8.74 8.57
CA LEU A 73 -14.08 8.60 7.25
C LEU A 73 -13.19 9.24 6.18
N TRP A 74 -12.64 10.42 6.45
CA TRP A 74 -11.70 11.08 5.56
C TRP A 74 -10.46 10.21 5.31
N ALA A 75 -9.87 9.64 6.37
CA ALA A 75 -8.75 8.69 6.25
C ALA A 75 -9.11 7.48 5.39
N LEU A 76 -10.32 6.93 5.58
CA LEU A 76 -10.82 5.82 4.76
C LEU A 76 -10.98 6.20 3.29
N VAL A 77 -11.55 7.36 2.97
CA VAL A 77 -11.74 7.80 1.58
C VAL A 77 -10.40 7.86 0.84
N PHE A 78 -9.39 8.49 1.44
CA PHE A 78 -8.04 8.51 0.87
C PHE A 78 -7.43 7.10 0.80
N GLY A 79 -7.66 6.28 1.83
CA GLY A 79 -7.17 4.90 1.87
C GLY A 79 -7.73 4.03 0.74
N LEU A 80 -9.05 4.09 0.52
CA LEU A 80 -9.73 3.36 -0.56
C LEU A 80 -9.33 3.91 -1.94
N ALA A 81 -9.17 5.22 -2.08
CA ALA A 81 -8.69 5.83 -3.32
C ALA A 81 -7.26 5.37 -3.66
N GLY A 82 -6.35 5.36 -2.68
CA GLY A 82 -4.99 4.86 -2.86
C GLY A 82 -4.94 3.36 -3.17
N ALA A 83 -5.77 2.57 -2.48
CA ALA A 83 -5.89 1.13 -2.72
C ALA A 83 -6.47 0.81 -4.11
N LEU A 84 -7.46 1.57 -4.58
CA LEU A 84 -7.99 1.47 -5.93
C LEU A 84 -6.93 1.84 -6.98
N ALA A 85 -6.19 2.93 -6.74
CA ALA A 85 -5.10 3.33 -7.63
C ALA A 85 -4.01 2.25 -7.70
N ALA A 86 -3.62 1.64 -6.58
CA ALA A 86 -2.70 0.50 -6.55
C ALA A 86 -3.25 -0.70 -7.34
N THR A 87 -4.55 -0.98 -7.19
CA THR A 87 -5.22 -2.05 -7.93
C THR A 87 -5.13 -1.83 -9.44
N LEU A 88 -5.44 -0.61 -9.89
CA LEU A 88 -5.39 -0.22 -11.30
C LEU A 88 -3.96 -0.16 -11.83
N HIS A 89 -3.00 0.32 -11.03
CA HIS A 89 -1.57 0.34 -11.37
C HIS A 89 -1.04 -1.08 -11.58
N GLY A 90 -1.31 -1.98 -10.64
CA GLY A 90 -0.91 -3.38 -10.75
C GLY A 90 -1.55 -4.06 -11.96
N GLY A 91 -2.83 -3.79 -12.22
CA GLY A 91 -3.53 -4.30 -13.41
C GLY A 91 -2.95 -3.77 -14.72
N TYR A 92 -2.58 -2.49 -14.77
CA TYR A 92 -1.93 -1.87 -15.91
C TYR A 92 -0.56 -2.53 -16.19
N ASP A 93 0.27 -2.68 -15.16
CA ASP A 93 1.59 -3.31 -15.28
C ASP A 93 1.47 -4.79 -15.69
N LEU A 94 0.53 -5.52 -15.09
CA LEU A 94 0.29 -6.92 -15.42
C LEU A 94 -0.20 -7.09 -16.87
N ALA A 95 -1.12 -6.24 -17.33
CA ALA A 95 -1.61 -6.27 -18.71
C ALA A 95 -0.48 -6.07 -19.71
N ASN A 96 0.38 -5.07 -19.49
CA ASN A 96 1.54 -4.80 -20.36
C ASN A 96 2.64 -5.87 -20.25
N ALA A 97 2.75 -6.57 -19.12
CA ALA A 97 3.68 -7.70 -19.01
C ALA A 97 3.21 -8.94 -19.79
N ILE A 98 1.90 -9.19 -19.83
CA ILE A 98 1.31 -10.33 -20.56
C ILE A 98 1.22 -10.04 -22.06
N HIS A 99 0.80 -8.83 -22.43
CA HIS A 99 0.69 -8.38 -23.81
C HIS A 99 1.47 -7.06 -23.98
N PRO A 100 2.78 -7.12 -24.22
CA PRO A 100 3.60 -5.93 -24.38
C PRO A 100 3.14 -5.07 -25.56
N PRO A 101 3.13 -3.74 -25.44
CA PRO A 101 2.84 -2.86 -26.55
C PRO A 101 3.95 -2.92 -27.60
N ASP A 102 3.59 -2.73 -28.87
CA ASP A 102 4.55 -2.72 -29.99
C ASP A 102 5.62 -1.61 -29.86
N GLN A 103 5.31 -0.54 -29.12
CA GLN A 103 6.22 0.57 -28.85
C GLN A 103 6.28 0.90 -27.35
N ALA A 104 7.49 1.05 -26.83
CA ALA A 104 7.70 1.51 -25.47
C ALA A 104 7.36 3.01 -25.35
N SER A 105 6.67 3.38 -24.27
CA SER A 105 6.32 4.78 -23.95
C SER A 105 7.04 5.26 -22.70
N SER A 106 7.49 6.52 -22.71
CA SER A 106 8.05 7.20 -21.53
C SER A 106 7.03 8.05 -20.78
N LEU A 107 5.80 8.14 -21.30
CA LEU A 107 4.71 8.89 -20.68
C LEU A 107 4.31 8.25 -19.34
N PRO A 108 3.94 9.05 -18.32
CA PRO A 108 3.31 8.51 -17.13
C PRO A 108 2.04 7.73 -17.47
N SER A 109 1.70 6.73 -16.65
CA SER A 109 0.40 6.07 -16.71
C SER A 109 -0.73 7.10 -16.60
N ALA A 110 -1.74 6.98 -17.46
CA ALA A 110 -2.92 7.84 -17.44
C ALA A 110 -3.84 7.58 -16.23
N ILE A 111 -3.72 6.42 -15.60
CA ILE A 111 -4.56 6.02 -14.47
C ILE A 111 -3.88 6.31 -13.14
N ASP A 112 -2.56 6.13 -13.06
CA ASP A 112 -1.79 6.39 -11.84
C ASP A 112 -0.43 7.03 -12.17
N PRO A 113 -0.41 8.32 -12.52
CA PRO A 113 0.78 8.98 -13.04
C PRO A 113 1.90 8.98 -12.00
N ARG A 114 2.98 8.26 -12.31
CA ARG A 114 4.16 8.06 -11.45
C ARG A 114 3.83 7.47 -10.07
N GLY A 115 2.65 6.90 -9.87
CA GLY A 115 2.23 6.35 -8.59
C GLY A 115 1.57 7.37 -7.65
N LEU A 116 0.99 8.46 -8.16
CA LEU A 116 0.30 9.48 -7.35
C LEU A 116 -0.74 8.87 -6.40
N GLY A 117 -1.62 8.00 -6.90
CA GLY A 117 -2.63 7.34 -6.08
C GLY A 117 -2.02 6.25 -5.20
N THR A 118 -1.21 5.37 -5.81
CA THR A 118 -0.59 4.23 -5.11
C THR A 118 0.29 4.64 -3.94
N PHE A 119 1.03 5.74 -4.08
CA PHE A 119 2.00 6.19 -3.09
C PHE A 119 1.58 7.50 -2.42
N GLY A 120 1.24 8.54 -3.19
CA GLY A 120 0.88 9.85 -2.63
C GLY A 120 -0.40 9.82 -1.81
N ILE A 121 -1.52 9.42 -2.43
CA ILE A 121 -2.84 9.36 -1.78
C ILE A 121 -2.85 8.30 -0.68
N ALA A 122 -2.27 7.11 -0.93
CA ALA A 122 -2.13 6.09 0.09
C ALA A 122 -1.29 6.58 1.29
N GLY A 123 -0.18 7.29 1.04
CA GLY A 123 0.67 7.84 2.09
C GLY A 123 -0.08 8.84 2.99
N ILE A 124 -0.90 9.70 2.40
CA ILE A 124 -1.78 10.63 3.15
C ILE A 124 -2.76 9.85 4.05
N ALA A 125 -3.38 8.80 3.52
CA ALA A 125 -4.29 7.95 4.30
C ALA A 125 -3.56 7.29 5.48
N MET A 126 -2.35 6.78 5.25
CA MET A 126 -1.53 6.15 6.29
C MET A 126 -1.16 7.13 7.40
N LEU A 127 -0.80 8.37 7.08
CA LEU A 127 -0.54 9.42 8.08
C LEU A 127 -1.80 9.74 8.91
N ALA A 128 -2.97 9.81 8.27
CA ALA A 128 -4.24 10.08 8.96
C ALA A 128 -4.66 8.92 9.87
N PHE A 129 -4.55 7.68 9.41
CA PHE A 129 -4.80 6.51 10.25
C PHE A 129 -3.79 6.40 11.39
N ALA A 130 -2.50 6.63 11.14
CA ALA A 130 -1.48 6.65 12.19
C ALA A 130 -1.80 7.68 13.28
N TYR A 131 -2.25 8.87 12.89
CA TYR A 131 -2.67 9.93 13.82
C TYR A 131 -3.85 9.52 14.71
N LEU A 132 -4.84 8.84 14.14
CA LEU A 132 -6.00 8.33 14.89
C LEU A 132 -5.59 7.18 15.82
N MET A 133 -4.81 6.21 15.32
CA MET A 133 -4.32 5.08 16.11
C MET A 133 -3.49 5.54 17.32
N GLY A 134 -2.72 6.61 17.18
CA GLY A 134 -1.93 7.17 18.29
C GLY A 134 -2.76 7.75 19.44
N ARG A 135 -4.06 8.03 19.20
CA ARG A 135 -5.01 8.55 20.19
C ARG A 135 -5.94 7.49 20.78
N ASP A 136 -5.88 6.27 20.26
CA ASP A 136 -6.70 5.17 20.71
C ASP A 136 -5.85 4.17 21.51
N ALA A 137 -6.15 4.02 22.80
CA ALA A 137 -5.42 3.14 23.71
C ALA A 137 -5.53 1.64 23.34
N SER A 138 -6.50 1.26 22.49
CA SER A 138 -6.64 -0.10 22.00
C SER A 138 -5.57 -0.47 20.97
N PHE A 139 -4.88 0.52 20.39
CA PHE A 139 -3.78 0.31 19.45
C PHE A 139 -2.40 0.52 20.10
N PRO A 140 -1.40 -0.33 19.79
CA PRO A 140 -0.02 -0.11 20.23
C PRO A 140 0.55 1.18 19.63
N ARG A 141 1.15 2.06 20.45
CA ARG A 141 1.77 3.31 19.98
C ARG A 141 2.82 3.09 18.88
N ASN A 142 3.60 2.02 19.01
CA ASN A 142 4.63 1.66 18.03
C ASN A 142 4.03 1.31 16.66
N LEU A 143 2.81 0.77 16.61
CA LEU A 143 2.11 0.52 15.34
C LEU A 143 1.68 1.83 14.67
N SER A 144 1.25 2.82 15.47
CA SER A 144 0.99 4.18 14.97
C SER A 144 2.27 4.83 14.41
N TYR A 145 3.41 4.76 15.11
CA TYR A 145 4.69 5.28 14.60
C TYR A 145 5.13 4.59 13.32
N LEU A 146 4.93 3.28 13.22
CA LEU A 146 5.22 2.55 11.99
C LEU A 146 4.30 2.99 10.83
N GLY A 147 3.04 3.32 11.12
CA GLY A 147 2.12 3.93 10.15
C GLY A 147 2.56 5.32 9.70
N TYR A 148 3.08 6.15 10.61
CA TYR A 148 3.67 7.44 10.26
C TYR A 148 4.89 7.28 9.34
N LEU A 149 5.78 6.34 9.66
CA LEU A 149 6.94 6.03 8.84
C LEU A 149 6.52 5.55 7.44
N SER A 150 5.54 4.64 7.36
CA SER A 150 5.00 4.15 6.08
C SER A 150 4.42 5.28 5.25
N GLY A 151 3.55 6.11 5.84
CA GLY A 151 2.96 7.26 5.15
C GLY A 151 4.00 8.25 4.62
N ALA A 152 5.04 8.54 5.40
CA ALA A 152 6.13 9.41 4.98
C ALA A 152 6.95 8.79 3.84
N LEU A 153 7.31 7.51 3.94
CA LEU A 153 8.05 6.79 2.90
C LEU A 153 7.27 6.75 1.59
N LEU A 154 5.97 6.46 1.62
CA LEU A 154 5.11 6.45 0.43
C LEU A 154 5.10 7.82 -0.26
N ILE A 155 4.98 8.92 0.48
CA ILE A 155 5.04 10.27 -0.09
C ILE A 155 6.44 10.54 -0.69
N VAL A 156 7.51 10.14 -0.01
CA VAL A 156 8.88 10.26 -0.53
C VAL A 156 9.06 9.45 -1.83
N ILE A 157 8.53 8.23 -1.90
CA ILE A 157 8.57 7.38 -3.10
C ILE A 157 7.85 8.07 -4.26
N TYR A 158 6.65 8.62 -4.01
CA TYR A 158 5.91 9.38 -5.02
C TYR A 158 6.73 10.55 -5.57
N LEU A 159 7.25 11.40 -4.69
CA LEU A 159 8.05 12.57 -5.08
C LEU A 159 9.32 12.16 -5.82
N ALA A 160 10.00 11.12 -5.36
CA ALA A 160 11.18 10.58 -6.02
C ALA A 160 10.83 10.08 -7.45
N ARG A 161 9.72 9.35 -7.62
CA ARG A 161 9.24 8.86 -8.93
C ARG A 161 8.76 9.98 -9.84
N LEU A 162 8.28 11.09 -9.28
CA LEU A 162 7.84 12.26 -10.03
C LEU A 162 9.03 13.08 -10.56
N ILE A 163 10.09 13.22 -9.77
CA ILE A 163 11.23 14.10 -10.05
C ILE A 163 12.36 13.34 -10.77
N ILE A 164 12.61 12.09 -10.38
CA ILE A 164 13.71 11.26 -10.88
C ILE A 164 13.14 10.23 -11.88
N LEU A 165 13.43 10.44 -13.16
CA LEU A 165 12.92 9.60 -14.25
C LEU A 165 13.49 8.17 -14.23
N SER A 166 14.70 7.99 -13.70
CA SER A 166 15.32 6.67 -13.58
C SER A 166 14.81 5.93 -12.34
N ALA A 167 13.99 4.90 -12.57
CA ALA A 167 13.46 4.03 -11.53
C ALA A 167 14.54 3.24 -10.77
N THR A 168 15.72 3.07 -11.38
CA THR A 168 16.85 2.34 -10.80
C THR A 168 17.79 3.24 -9.99
N SER A 169 17.50 4.55 -9.91
CA SER A 169 18.24 5.45 -9.04
C SER A 169 18.19 4.95 -7.59
N PRO A 170 19.33 4.90 -6.87
CA PRO A 170 19.33 4.53 -5.46
C PRO A 170 18.40 5.38 -4.59
N LEU A 171 18.20 6.66 -4.96
CA LEU A 171 17.30 7.58 -4.26
C LEU A 171 15.82 7.20 -4.42
N VAL A 172 15.46 6.45 -5.46
CA VAL A 172 14.12 5.89 -5.67
C VAL A 172 14.03 4.49 -5.05
N LEU A 173 15.04 3.64 -5.31
CA LEU A 173 15.06 2.25 -4.88
C LEU A 173 15.17 2.09 -3.37
N LEU A 174 15.96 2.92 -2.68
CA LEU A 174 16.18 2.78 -1.24
C LEU A 174 14.90 2.98 -0.41
N PRO A 175 14.16 4.10 -0.55
CA PRO A 175 12.90 4.26 0.20
C PRO A 175 11.86 3.21 -0.21
N ALA A 176 11.80 2.83 -1.50
CA ALA A 176 10.91 1.78 -1.97
C ALA A 176 11.25 0.41 -1.36
N ALA A 177 12.54 0.08 -1.22
CA ALA A 177 12.99 -1.16 -0.60
C ALA A 177 12.71 -1.17 0.90
N ILE A 178 12.97 -0.07 1.61
CA ILE A 178 12.67 0.04 3.05
C ILE A 178 11.16 -0.10 3.28
N GLU A 179 10.35 0.62 2.51
CA GLU A 179 8.90 0.55 2.61
C GLU A 179 8.41 -0.87 2.33
N GLY A 180 8.78 -1.44 1.19
CA GLY A 180 8.18 -2.67 0.72
C GLY A 180 8.73 -3.96 1.36
N PHE A 181 10.01 -4.02 1.76
CA PHE A 181 10.55 -5.21 2.45
C PHE A 181 10.31 -5.21 3.95
N ILE A 182 10.21 -4.03 4.58
CA ILE A 182 10.26 -3.92 6.04
C ILE A 182 9.01 -3.25 6.57
N VAL A 183 8.79 -1.98 6.24
CA VAL A 183 7.81 -1.15 6.93
C VAL A 183 6.38 -1.58 6.61
N ASN A 184 6.05 -1.74 5.32
CA ASN A 184 4.72 -2.12 4.86
C ASN A 184 4.31 -3.53 5.35
N PRO A 185 5.13 -4.59 5.17
CA PRO A 185 4.79 -5.92 5.67
C PRO A 185 4.66 -5.93 7.20
N ALA A 186 5.58 -5.29 7.92
CA ALA A 186 5.52 -5.22 9.38
C ALA A 186 4.25 -4.50 9.86
N TRP A 187 3.88 -3.40 9.22
CA TRP A 187 2.69 -2.64 9.59
C TRP A 187 1.41 -3.43 9.36
N TYR A 188 1.23 -4.01 8.17
CA TYR A 188 0.04 -4.79 7.83
C TYR A 188 -0.08 -6.09 8.64
N VAL A 189 1.05 -6.78 8.88
CA VAL A 189 1.06 -7.99 9.73
C VAL A 189 0.64 -7.66 11.15
N TRP A 190 1.21 -6.59 11.74
CA TRP A 190 0.86 -6.15 13.08
C TRP A 190 -0.57 -5.60 13.15
N LEU A 191 -1.02 -4.85 12.15
CA LEU A 191 -2.40 -4.40 12.03
C LEU A 191 -3.37 -5.59 12.06
N GLY A 192 -3.09 -6.67 11.33
CA GLY A 192 -3.94 -7.86 11.37
C GLY A 192 -4.05 -8.45 12.78
N PHE A 193 -2.95 -8.51 13.54
CA PHE A 193 -3.02 -8.94 14.94
C PHE A 193 -3.82 -7.97 15.83
N ALA A 194 -3.75 -6.67 15.58
CA ALA A 194 -4.54 -5.68 16.29
C ALA A 194 -6.04 -5.82 15.98
N LEU A 195 -6.39 -5.94 14.69
CA LEU A 195 -7.78 -6.07 14.22
C LEU A 195 -8.44 -7.40 14.63
N ARG A 196 -7.65 -8.47 14.80
CA ARG A 196 -8.15 -9.76 15.28
C ARG A 196 -8.69 -9.70 16.70
N ARG A 197 -8.17 -8.79 17.54
CA ARG A 197 -8.62 -8.64 18.93
C ARG A 197 -10.08 -8.13 18.96
N PRO A 198 -10.82 -8.36 20.05
CA PRO A 198 -12.07 -7.64 20.30
C PRO A 198 -11.80 -6.14 20.44
N ALA A 199 -12.79 -5.31 20.08
CA ALA A 199 -12.79 -3.89 20.39
C ALA A 199 -13.13 -3.68 21.87
#